data_AF-A0A8J5IKM8-F1
#
_entry.id   AF-A0A8J5IKM8-F1
#
_cell.length_a   1.000
_cell.length_b   1.000
_cell.length_c   1.000
_cell.angle_alpha   90.00
_cell.angle_beta   90.00
_cell.angle_gamma   90.00
#
_symmetry.space_group_name_H-M   'P 1'
#
loop_
_entity.id
_entity.type
_entity.pdbx_description
1 polymer ?
#
loop_
_entity_poly.entity_id
_entity_poly.type
_entity_poly.pdbx_seq_one_letter_code
_entity_poly.pdbx_strand_id
1 'polypeptide(L)'
;GLFKASWSWRKPFLRRHKLSIRRRTREGQSTPANAEQKTETLTKQVRLEMQELGLSVVYNADQTGVNYEYVPTTTIPTHGVKTGWVKFAGKRKERVAAMLLAVSDGTKREAFSFSRLAHQPSPILRKVMRHGFGRRL
;
A
#
# COMPACT_ATOMS: atom_id res chain seq x y z
N GLY A 1 -18.60 -1.11 -37.01
CA GLY A 1 -18.90 -0.57 -35.66
C GLY A 1 -17.84 -1.02 -34.68
N LEU A 2 -17.38 -0.14 -33.79
CA LEU A 2 -16.35 -0.48 -32.80
C LEU A 2 -16.95 -1.43 -31.76
N PHE A 3 -16.40 -2.64 -31.63
CA PHE A 3 -16.81 -3.56 -30.57
C PHE A 3 -16.50 -2.95 -29.20
N LYS A 4 -17.54 -2.68 -28.41
CA LYS A 4 -17.41 -2.20 -27.03
C LYS A 4 -17.72 -3.35 -26.10
N ALA A 5 -16.70 -3.88 -25.44
CA ALA A 5 -16.84 -4.87 -24.38
C ALA A 5 -17.46 -4.22 -23.13
N SER A 6 -18.74 -3.86 -23.19
CA SER A 6 -19.51 -3.29 -22.09
C SER A 6 -19.67 -4.29 -20.94
N TRP A 7 -20.10 -3.82 -19.78
CA TRP A 7 -20.46 -4.72 -18.67
C TRP A 7 -21.58 -5.69 -19.01
N SER A 8 -22.55 -5.26 -19.83
CA SER A 8 -23.64 -6.10 -20.32
C SER A 8 -23.16 -7.23 -21.24
N TRP A 9 -22.00 -7.08 -21.89
CA TRP A 9 -21.37 -8.14 -22.67
C TRP A 9 -20.39 -9.00 -21.84
N ARG A 10 -19.54 -8.35 -21.04
CA ARG A 10 -18.50 -9.03 -20.22
C ARG A 10 -19.09 -10.01 -19.23
N LYS A 11 -20.17 -9.66 -18.53
CA LYS A 11 -20.79 -10.54 -17.52
C LYS A 11 -21.30 -11.86 -18.14
N PRO A 12 -22.13 -11.84 -19.21
CA PRO A 12 -22.53 -13.06 -19.91
C PRO A 12 -21.35 -13.84 -20.49
N PHE A 13 -20.35 -13.16 -21.05
CA PHE A 13 -19.15 -13.81 -21.58
C PHE A 13 -18.42 -14.62 -20.49
N LEU A 14 -18.10 -14.00 -19.37
CA LEU A 14 -17.43 -14.67 -18.25
C LEU A 14 -18.25 -15.86 -17.74
N ARG A 15 -19.58 -15.68 -17.60
CA ARG A 15 -20.48 -16.78 -17.19
C ARG A 15 -20.49 -17.94 -18.18
N ARG A 16 -20.60 -17.67 -19.49
CA ARG A 16 -20.61 -18.68 -20.56
C ARG A 16 -19.32 -19.49 -20.57
N HIS A 17 -18.19 -18.83 -20.37
CA HIS A 17 -16.88 -19.47 -20.39
C HIS A 17 -16.42 -19.96 -19.01
N LYS A 18 -17.31 -20.00 -18.00
CA LYS A 18 -17.00 -20.43 -16.64
C LYS A 18 -15.77 -19.69 -16.07
N LEU A 19 -15.71 -18.38 -16.24
CA LEU A 19 -14.67 -17.50 -15.71
C LEU A 19 -15.26 -16.64 -14.58
N SER A 20 -14.44 -16.27 -13.60
CA SER A 20 -14.86 -15.43 -12.49
C SER A 20 -13.87 -14.30 -12.25
N ILE A 21 -14.37 -13.09 -11.97
CA ILE A 21 -13.49 -12.00 -11.51
C ILE A 21 -13.17 -12.27 -10.04
N ARG A 22 -11.89 -12.42 -9.73
CA ARG A 22 -11.39 -12.62 -8.36
C ARG A 22 -10.47 -11.48 -7.99
N ARG A 23 -10.66 -10.91 -6.81
CA ARG A 23 -9.77 -9.89 -6.24
C ARG A 23 -8.93 -10.52 -5.14
N ARG A 24 -7.68 -10.10 -5.00
CA ARG A 24 -6.85 -10.46 -3.85
C ARG A 24 -7.51 -9.97 -2.57
N THR A 25 -7.81 -10.89 -1.64
CA THR A 25 -8.25 -10.52 -0.28
C THR A 25 -7.10 -9.81 0.43
N ARG A 26 -7.35 -8.62 0.95
CA ARG A 26 -6.43 -7.90 1.84
C ARG A 26 -7.15 -7.73 3.16
N GLU A 27 -6.65 -8.36 4.21
CA GLU A 27 -6.99 -7.99 5.58
C GLU A 27 -6.30 -6.64 5.85
N GLY A 28 -7.06 -5.56 5.72
CA GLY A 28 -6.64 -4.23 6.12
C GLY A 28 -6.89 -4.05 7.62
N GLN A 29 -6.14 -3.14 8.23
CA GLN A 29 -6.51 -2.70 9.57
C GLN A 29 -7.78 -1.86 9.46
N SER A 30 -8.84 -2.26 10.17
CA SER A 30 -10.07 -1.47 10.24
C SER A 30 -9.80 -0.17 10.98
N THR A 31 -10.40 0.93 10.51
CA THR A 31 -10.37 2.21 11.23
C THR A 31 -10.98 2.00 12.62
N PRO A 32 -10.27 2.33 13.71
CA PRO A 32 -10.82 2.18 15.05
C PRO A 32 -11.93 3.22 15.28
N ALA A 33 -12.92 2.89 16.11
CA ALA A 33 -14.08 3.75 16.37
C ALA A 33 -13.72 5.14 16.94
N ASN A 34 -12.54 5.30 17.55
CA ASN A 34 -12.05 6.56 18.12
C ASN A 34 -11.10 7.34 17.19
N ALA A 35 -10.99 6.97 15.91
CA ALA A 35 -10.08 7.64 14.98
C ALA A 35 -10.42 9.12 14.78
N GLU A 36 -11.71 9.46 14.69
CA GLU A 36 -12.17 10.84 14.50
C GLU A 36 -11.82 11.71 15.70
N GLN A 37 -12.14 11.24 16.90
CA GLN A 37 -11.79 11.94 18.15
C GLN A 37 -10.28 12.20 18.27
N LYS A 38 -9.44 11.20 17.95
CA LYS A 38 -7.98 11.36 17.92
C LYS A 38 -7.51 12.37 16.89
N THR A 39 -8.18 12.43 15.74
CA THR A 39 -7.85 13.38 14.68
C THR A 39 -8.18 14.80 15.11
N GLU A 40 -9.34 15.00 15.75
CA GLU A 40 -9.76 16.30 16.26
C GLU A 40 -8.85 16.80 17.38
N THR A 41 -8.52 15.95 18.35
CA THR A 41 -7.62 16.33 19.45
C THR A 41 -6.24 16.71 18.93
N LEU A 42 -5.67 15.92 18.02
CA LEU A 42 -4.39 16.23 17.39
C LEU A 42 -4.44 17.54 16.61
N THR A 43 -5.51 17.75 15.84
CA THR A 43 -5.67 18.98 15.03
C THR A 43 -5.75 20.22 15.92
N LYS A 44 -6.46 20.14 17.05
CA LYS A 44 -6.54 21.23 18.04
C LYS A 44 -5.17 21.52 18.65
N GLN A 45 -4.44 20.48 19.08
CA GLN A 45 -3.10 20.62 19.65
C GLN A 45 -2.13 21.29 18.68
N VAL A 46 -2.08 20.82 17.43
CA VAL A 46 -1.20 21.41 16.40
C VAL A 46 -1.54 22.88 16.15
N ARG A 47 -2.82 23.25 16.10
CA ARG A 47 -3.22 24.65 15.89
C ARG A 47 -2.84 25.56 17.06
N LEU A 48 -2.97 25.08 18.30
CA LEU A 48 -2.55 25.84 19.48
C LEU A 48 -1.03 26.06 19.46
N GLU A 49 -0.26 25.01 19.22
CA GLU A 49 1.20 25.09 19.12
C GLU A 49 1.64 26.07 18.02
N MET A 50 0.98 26.05 16.87
CA MET A 50 1.24 27.00 15.78
C MET A 50 1.01 28.45 16.21
N GLN A 51 -0.05 28.72 16.99
CA GLN A 51 -0.34 30.06 17.49
C GLN A 51 0.70 30.52 18.51
N GLU A 52 1.04 29.64 19.47
CA GLU A 52 2.02 29.93 20.52
C GLU A 52 3.41 30.23 19.96
N LEU A 53 3.83 29.47 18.94
CA LEU A 53 5.12 29.62 18.27
C LEU A 53 5.10 30.66 17.13
N GLY A 54 3.95 31.25 16.82
CA GLY A 54 3.81 32.20 15.70
C GLY A 54 4.08 31.57 14.31
N LEU A 55 3.83 30.27 14.15
CA LEU A 55 4.07 29.54 12.91
C LEU A 55 2.90 29.74 11.94
N SER A 56 3.21 30.26 10.75
CA SER A 56 2.25 30.43 9.67
C SER A 56 2.10 29.18 8.78
N VAL A 57 3.12 28.31 8.76
CA VAL A 57 3.21 27.16 7.86
C VAL A 57 3.71 25.93 8.59
N VAL A 58 3.06 24.80 8.39
CA VAL A 58 3.49 23.48 8.87
C VAL A 58 3.75 22.54 7.70
N TYR A 59 4.81 21.75 7.82
CA TYR A 59 5.21 20.74 6.86
C TYR A 59 5.02 19.34 7.47
N ASN A 60 4.19 18.51 6.84
CA ASN A 60 4.09 17.10 7.16
C ASN A 60 4.94 16.28 6.17
N ALA A 61 5.89 15.51 6.70
CA ALA A 61 6.78 14.67 5.91
C ALA A 61 6.55 13.20 6.24
N ASP A 62 6.46 12.35 5.22
CA ASP A 62 6.35 10.90 5.39
C ASP A 62 7.20 10.13 4.37
N GLN A 63 7.76 8.99 4.80
CA GLN A 63 8.51 8.09 3.94
C GLN A 63 7.60 6.94 3.47
N THR A 64 7.33 6.88 2.18
CA THR A 64 6.56 5.78 1.58
C THR A 64 7.39 4.92 0.65
N GLY A 65 7.00 3.66 0.50
CA GLY A 65 7.64 2.73 -0.44
C GLY A 65 6.93 2.74 -1.79
N VAL A 66 7.64 3.10 -2.86
CA VAL A 66 7.13 3.04 -4.23
C VAL A 66 7.62 1.76 -4.89
N ASN A 67 6.71 0.84 -5.20
CA ASN A 67 7.04 -0.45 -5.79
C ASN A 67 7.43 -0.30 -7.26
N TYR A 68 8.46 -1.03 -7.70
CA TYR A 68 8.86 -1.04 -9.12
C TYR A 68 7.86 -1.80 -10.01
N GLU A 69 7.17 -2.78 -9.44
CA GLU A 69 6.20 -3.58 -10.15
C GLU A 69 4.80 -3.44 -9.55
N TYR A 70 3.82 -3.05 -10.38
CA TYR A 70 2.42 -3.08 -10.02
C TYR A 70 1.79 -4.41 -10.45
N VAL A 71 1.58 -5.31 -9.48
CA VAL A 71 0.93 -6.59 -9.73
C VAL A 71 -0.60 -6.40 -9.75
N PRO A 72 -1.32 -6.82 -10.80
CA PRO A 72 -2.78 -6.74 -10.84
C PRO A 72 -3.41 -7.37 -9.59
N THR A 73 -4.31 -6.63 -8.94
CA THR A 73 -5.04 -7.14 -7.77
C THR A 73 -6.26 -7.96 -8.15
N THR A 74 -6.56 -8.04 -9.45
CA THR A 74 -7.72 -8.71 -10.01
C THR A 74 -7.27 -9.72 -11.05
N THR A 75 -7.88 -10.90 -11.02
CA THR A 75 -7.64 -12.00 -11.96
C THR A 75 -8.95 -12.49 -12.54
N ILE A 76 -8.89 -13.15 -13.68
CA ILE A 76 -10.02 -13.81 -14.33
C ILE A 76 -9.71 -15.31 -14.47
N PRO A 77 -9.67 -16.08 -13.36
CA PRO A 77 -9.49 -17.51 -13.45
C PRO A 77 -10.78 -18.24 -13.80
N THR A 78 -10.64 -19.52 -14.15
CA THR A 78 -11.75 -20.46 -14.23
C THR A 78 -12.54 -20.48 -12.92
N HIS A 79 -13.86 -20.55 -13.04
CA HIS A 79 -14.79 -20.60 -11.93
C HIS A 79 -14.53 -21.86 -11.10
N GLY A 80 -14.58 -21.71 -9.77
CA GLY A 80 -14.34 -22.80 -8.83
C GLY A 80 -12.88 -23.09 -8.49
N VAL A 81 -11.89 -22.42 -9.12
CA VAL A 81 -10.50 -22.61 -8.68
C VAL A 81 -10.29 -22.08 -7.26
N LYS A 82 -9.52 -22.83 -6.47
CA LYS A 82 -9.13 -22.41 -5.11
C LYS A 82 -8.13 -21.25 -5.13
N THR A 83 -7.21 -21.24 -6.10
CA THR A 83 -6.12 -20.27 -6.18
C THR A 83 -5.99 -19.73 -7.61
N GLY A 84 -6.01 -18.41 -7.77
CA GLY A 84 -5.69 -17.72 -9.03
C GLY A 84 -4.24 -17.25 -9.03
N TRP A 85 -3.46 -17.68 -10.01
CA TRP A 85 -2.05 -17.27 -10.16
C TRP A 85 -1.95 -15.95 -10.94
N VAL A 86 -1.09 -15.05 -10.48
CA VAL A 86 -0.73 -13.82 -11.19
C VAL A 86 0.73 -13.92 -11.60
N LYS A 87 1.02 -13.69 -12.88
CA LYS A 87 2.41 -13.56 -13.34
C LYS A 87 2.96 -12.23 -12.82
N PHE A 88 4.17 -12.27 -12.29
CA PHE A 88 4.90 -11.10 -11.84
C PHE A 88 6.39 -11.28 -12.14
N ALA A 89 7.12 -10.19 -12.25
CA ALA A 89 8.54 -10.12 -12.64
C ALA A 89 9.51 -10.44 -11.49
N GLY A 90 9.03 -11.02 -10.39
CA GLY A 90 9.85 -11.29 -9.20
C GLY A 90 10.03 -10.10 -8.25
N LYS A 91 9.67 -8.88 -8.67
CA LYS A 91 10.08 -7.63 -8.01
C LYS A 91 9.08 -7.04 -7.01
N ARG A 92 8.11 -7.84 -6.58
CA ARG A 92 7.03 -7.39 -5.67
C ARG A 92 7.53 -6.71 -4.39
N LYS A 93 8.71 -7.07 -3.89
CA LYS A 93 9.29 -6.51 -2.65
C LYS A 93 10.33 -5.42 -2.92
N GLU A 94 10.75 -5.26 -4.17
CA GLU A 94 11.67 -4.19 -4.56
C GLU A 94 10.89 -2.88 -4.68
N ARG A 95 11.41 -1.86 -4.00
CA ARG A 95 10.81 -0.54 -3.95
C ARG A 95 11.89 0.50 -3.69
N VAL A 96 11.68 1.68 -4.24
CA VAL A 96 12.41 2.89 -3.85
C VAL A 96 11.67 3.53 -2.67
N ALA A 97 12.40 4.20 -1.78
CA ALA A 97 11.76 5.05 -0.80
C ALA A 97 11.49 6.42 -1.41
N ALA A 98 10.30 6.97 -1.18
CA ALA A 98 9.97 8.34 -1.51
C ALA A 98 9.66 9.11 -0.23
N MET A 99 10.25 10.29 -0.06
CA MET A 99 9.78 11.29 0.90
C MET A 99 8.68 12.10 0.24
N LEU A 100 7.52 12.16 0.88
CA LEU A 100 6.41 13.02 0.52
C LEU A 100 6.32 14.16 1.52
N LEU A 101 6.07 15.37 1.02
CA LEU A 101 5.96 16.57 1.83
C LEU A 101 4.68 17.31 1.48
N ALA A 102 3.83 17.52 2.48
CA ALA A 102 2.59 18.27 2.37
C ALA A 102 2.63 19.50 3.27
N VAL A 103 2.11 20.61 2.78
CA VAL A 103 2.10 21.90 3.46
C VAL A 103 0.70 22.16 4.01
N SER A 104 0.62 22.90 5.12
CA SER A 104 -0.65 23.24 5.80
C SER A 104 -1.64 24.05 4.93
N ASP A 105 -1.18 24.67 3.85
CA ASP A 105 -2.02 25.35 2.85
C ASP A 105 -2.64 24.40 1.81
N GLY A 106 -2.37 23.10 1.92
CA GLY A 106 -2.83 22.06 0.98
C GLY A 106 -1.85 21.78 -0.16
N THR A 107 -0.76 22.53 -0.28
CA THR A 107 0.26 22.33 -1.32
C THR A 107 1.00 21.02 -1.09
N LYS A 108 1.15 20.22 -2.15
CA LYS A 108 2.03 19.05 -2.17
C LYS A 108 3.33 19.45 -2.84
N ARG A 109 4.45 19.27 -2.14
CA ARG A 109 5.78 19.50 -2.71
C ARG A 109 6.20 18.31 -3.54
N GLU A 110 7.20 18.54 -4.39
CA GLU A 110 7.79 17.48 -5.22
C GLU A 110 8.34 16.36 -4.35
N ALA A 111 8.04 15.12 -4.74
CA ALA A 111 8.48 13.94 -4.01
C ALA A 111 9.96 13.68 -4.27
N PHE A 112 10.73 13.42 -3.22
CA PHE A 112 12.13 13.03 -3.34
C PHE A 112 12.26 11.51 -3.23
N SER A 113 12.79 10.85 -4.27
CA SER A 113 13.01 9.40 -4.26
C SER A 113 14.47 9.08 -3.95
N PHE A 114 14.69 8.13 -3.06
CA PHE A 114 16.02 7.67 -2.67
C PHE A 114 16.04 6.15 -2.48
N SER A 115 17.13 5.56 -2.95
CA SER A 115 17.43 4.15 -2.69
C SER A 115 18.15 4.06 -1.35
N ARG A 116 17.73 3.12 -0.50
CA ARG A 116 18.58 2.77 0.65
C ARG A 116 19.87 2.16 0.09
N LEU A 117 21.01 2.71 0.49
CA LEU A 117 22.29 2.01 0.35
C LEU A 117 22.15 0.63 0.99
N ALA A 118 22.73 -0.39 0.34
CA ALA A 118 22.73 -1.74 0.89
C ALA A 118 23.23 -1.67 2.34
N HIS A 119 22.43 -2.21 3.27
CA HIS A 119 22.87 -2.32 4.65
C HIS A 119 24.11 -3.22 4.63
N GLN A 120 25.29 -2.64 4.85
CA GLN A 120 26.47 -3.44 5.18
C GLN A 120 26.16 -4.07 6.54
N PRO A 121 26.00 -5.39 6.63
CA PRO A 121 25.79 -6.01 7.93
C PRO A 121 26.97 -5.61 8.81
N SER A 122 26.70 -5.02 9.97
CA SER A 122 27.75 -4.91 10.98
C SER A 122 28.25 -6.34 11.26
N PRO A 123 29.57 -6.58 11.37
CA PRO A 123 30.13 -7.93 11.53
C PRO A 123 29.68 -8.64 12.82
N ILE A 124 28.91 -7.98 13.68
CA ILE A 124 28.38 -8.51 14.94
C ILE A 124 26.91 -8.90 14.75
N LEU A 125 26.64 -9.88 13.88
CA LEU A 125 25.35 -10.56 13.89
C LEU A 125 25.48 -11.87 14.66
N ARG A 126 25.02 -11.84 15.92
CA ARG A 126 24.84 -13.01 16.77
C ARG A 126 24.11 -14.10 15.98
N LYS A 127 24.74 -15.28 15.83
CA LYS A 127 24.09 -16.54 15.49
C LYS A 127 23.14 -16.93 16.63
N VAL A 128 22.01 -16.25 16.77
CA VAL A 128 20.89 -16.79 17.54
C VAL A 128 20.02 -17.56 16.56
N MET A 129 19.94 -18.87 16.78
CA MET A 129 19.01 -19.77 16.09
C MET A 129 17.64 -19.12 16.00
N ARG A 130 17.20 -18.81 14.78
CA ARG A 130 15.81 -18.47 14.52
C ARG A 130 15.03 -19.78 14.55
N HIS A 131 14.43 -20.11 15.69
CA HIS A 131 13.36 -21.10 15.70
C HIS A 131 12.19 -20.50 14.91
N GLY A 132 12.02 -20.97 13.68
CA GLY A 132 10.87 -20.62 12.86
C GLY A 132 9.58 -21.05 13.56
N PHE A 133 8.57 -20.18 13.55
CA PHE A 133 7.22 -20.57 13.94
C PHE A 133 6.66 -21.55 12.90
N GLY A 134 6.49 -22.79 13.35
CA GLY A 134 5.74 -23.83 12.66
C GLY A 134 5.56 -24.99 13.62
N ARG A 135 4.33 -25.26 14.06
CA ARG A 135 4.03 -26.57 14.64
C ARG A 135 4.21 -27.61 13.54
N ARG A 136 5.06 -28.61 13.76
CA ARG A 136 4.94 -29.86 13.01
C ARG A 136 3.62 -30.49 13.44
N LEU A 137 2.75 -30.73 12.46
CA LEU A 137 1.73 -31.78 12.57
C LEU A 137 2.45 -33.13 12.52
#